data_AF-A0A9X6LIU8-F1
#
_entry.id   AF-A0A9X6LIU8-F1
#
_cell.length_a   1.000
_cell.length_b   1.000
_cell.length_c   1.000
_cell.angle_alpha   90.00
_cell.angle_beta   90.00
_cell.angle_gamma   90.00
#
_symmetry.space_group_name_H-M   'P 1'
#
loop_
_entity.id
_entity.type
_entity.pdbx_description
1 polymer ?
#
loop_
_entity_poly.entity_id
_entity_poly.type
_entity_poly.pdbx_seq_one_letter_code
_entity_poly.pdbx_strand_id
1 'polypeptide(L)' 'MIQHPALKETVAHLEEAVEKTILDLTELIDVMKDQVFVNKLDELSSIVTATSELYKAYKTYNQ' A
#
# COMPACT_ATOMS: atom_id res chain seq x y z
N MET A 1 16.22 23.19 -6.25
CA MET A 1 15.52 22.71 -5.04
C MET A 1 16.55 22.17 -4.07
N ILE A 2 16.71 22.79 -2.91
CA ILE A 2 17.51 22.19 -1.82
C ILE A 2 16.62 21.12 -1.20
N GLN A 3 16.87 19.84 -1.51
CA GLN A 3 16.23 18.74 -0.81
C GLN A 3 16.89 18.61 0.57
N HIS A 4 16.15 18.90 1.63
CA HIS A 4 16.62 18.71 3.01
C HIS A 4 16.78 17.20 3.29
N PRO A 5 17.90 16.74 3.86
CA PRO A 5 18.14 15.32 4.15
C PRO A 5 17.04 14.66 4.98
N ALA A 6 16.54 15.38 5.99
CA ALA A 6 15.44 14.93 6.85
C ALA A 6 14.12 14.70 6.09
N LEU A 7 13.87 15.46 5.01
CA LEU A 7 12.67 15.26 4.18
C LEU A 7 12.80 13.96 3.36
N LYS A 8 13.99 13.68 2.84
CA LYS A 8 14.28 12.44 2.09
C LYS A 8 14.11 11.19 2.95
N GLU A 9 14.61 11.23 4.17
CA GLU A 9 14.47 10.16 5.16
C GLU A 9 13.00 9.94 5.58
N THR A 10 12.26 11.04 5.81
CA THR A 10 10.82 10.97 6.13
C THR A 10 10.00 10.35 4.99
N VAL A 11 10.32 10.69 3.74
CA VAL A 11 9.66 10.10 2.56
C VAL A 11 9.99 8.61 2.43
N ALA A 12 11.24 8.21 2.63
CA ALA A 12 11.64 6.81 2.57
C ALA A 12 10.92 5.95 3.61
N HIS A 13 10.79 6.42 4.86
CA HIS A 13 10.03 5.72 5.90
C HIS A 13 8.54 5.64 5.60
N LEU A 14 7.97 6.67 4.97
CA LEU A 14 6.58 6.65 4.52
C LEU A 14 6.37 5.61 3.41
N GLU A 15 7.27 5.56 2.43
CA GLU A 15 7.26 4.58 1.34
C GLU A 15 7.32 3.14 1.89
N GLU A 16 8.24 2.88 2.81
CA GLU A 16 8.37 1.58 3.49
C GLU A 16 7.10 1.20 4.26
N ALA A 17 6.51 2.14 5.00
CA ALA A 17 5.28 1.90 5.76
C ALA A 17 4.09 1.61 4.85
N VAL A 18 3.97 2.29 3.72
CA VAL A 18 2.90 2.05 2.73
C VAL A 18 3.07 0.68 2.07
N GLU A 19 4.29 0.31 1.68
CA GLU A 19 4.58 -1.00 1.09
C GLU A 19 4.26 -2.14 2.06
N LYS A 20 4.69 -2.01 3.31
CA LYS A 20 4.37 -2.99 4.36
C LYS A 20 2.87 -3.11 4.58
N THR A 21 2.15 -1.99 4.62
CA THR A 21 0.69 -1.99 4.82
C THR A 21 -0.04 -2.69 3.68
N ILE A 22 0.34 -2.43 2.43
CA ILE A 22 -0.23 -3.10 1.25
C ILE A 22 0.01 -4.61 1.34
N LEU A 23 1.22 -5.03 1.73
CA LEU A 23 1.56 -6.45 1.87
C LEU A 23 0.73 -7.12 2.98
N ASP A 24 0.72 -6.55 4.19
CA ASP A 24 -0.02 -7.08 5.34
C ASP A 24 -1.53 -7.25 5.02
N LEU A 25 -2.12 -6.28 4.32
CA LEU A 25 -3.52 -6.34 3.90
C LEU A 25 -3.77 -7.40 2.81
N THR A 26 -2.82 -7.56 1.87
CA THR A 26 -2.90 -8.60 0.84
C THR A 26 -2.88 -9.99 1.46
N GLU A 27 -1.99 -10.21 2.43
CA GLU A 27 -1.91 -11.48 3.18
C GLU A 27 -3.18 -11.73 4.00
N LEU A 28 -3.73 -10.70 4.64
CA LEU A 28 -4.99 -10.81 5.38
C LEU A 28 -6.16 -11.23 4.46
N ILE A 29 -6.27 -10.62 3.28
CA ILE A 29 -7.24 -11.03 2.26
C ILE A 29 -7.03 -12.51 1.89
N ASP A 30 -5.78 -12.93 1.71
CA ASP A 30 -5.46 -14.31 1.36
C ASP A 30 -5.92 -15.30 2.43
N VAL A 31 -5.75 -14.97 3.71
CA VAL A 31 -6.23 -15.80 4.84
C VAL A 31 -7.76 -15.77 4.96
N MET A 32 -8.38 -14.61 4.74
CA MET A 32 -9.82 -14.43 4.90
C MET A 32 -10.64 -15.06 3.77
N LYS A 33 -10.07 -15.22 2.57
CA LYS A 33 -10.76 -15.86 1.43
C LYS A 33 -11.18 -17.30 1.75
N ASP A 34 -10.38 -17.98 2.57
CA ASP A 34 -10.61 -19.37 2.99
C ASP A 34 -11.66 -19.46 4.13
N GLN A 35 -12.06 -18.33 4.73
CA GLN A 35 -12.99 -18.26 5.87
C GLN A 35 -14.43 -17.82 5.49
N VAL A 36 -14.79 -17.81 4.19
CA VAL A 36 -16.17 -17.62 3.67
C VAL A 36 -16.79 -16.23 3.99
N PHE A 37 -16.00 -15.16 3.98
CA PHE A 37 -16.48 -13.76 4.08
C PHE A 37 -16.51 -13.02 2.73
N VAL A 38 -17.04 -13.66 1.69
CA VAL A 38 -16.85 -13.30 0.27
C VAL A 38 -17.15 -11.81 -0.04
N ASN A 39 -18.29 -11.26 0.38
CA ASN A 39 -18.66 -9.88 0.03
C ASN A 39 -17.76 -8.81 0.65
N LYS A 40 -17.30 -9.02 1.90
CA LYS A 40 -16.39 -8.07 2.58
C LYS A 40 -14.96 -8.22 2.07
N LEU A 41 -14.62 -9.41 1.58
CA LEU A 41 -13.33 -9.71 0.99
C LEU A 41 -13.13 -8.96 -0.32
N ASP A 42 -14.16 -8.93 -1.18
CA ASP A 42 -14.11 -8.25 -2.47
C ASP A 42 -13.95 -6.73 -2.31
N GLU A 43 -14.65 -6.13 -1.33
CA GLU A 43 -14.48 -4.71 -0.98
C GLU A 43 -13.06 -4.41 -0.49
N LEU A 44 -12.53 -5.25 0.42
CA LEU A 44 -11.17 -5.09 0.94
C LEU A 44 -10.12 -5.26 -0.16
N SER A 45 -10.29 -6.25 -1.03
CA SER A 45 -9.42 -6.50 -2.17
C SER A 45 -9.39 -5.30 -3.12
N SER A 46 -10.56 -4.75 -3.46
CA SER A 46 -10.68 -3.57 -4.31
C SER A 46 -9.94 -2.36 -3.72
N ILE A 47 -10.03 -2.15 -2.40
CA ILE A 47 -9.33 -1.07 -1.70
C ILE A 47 -7.81 -1.27 -1.76
N VAL A 48 -7.32 -2.49 -1.51
CA VAL A 48 -5.87 -2.81 -1.55
C VAL A 48 -5.31 -2.63 -2.96
N THR A 49 -6.04 -3.07 -3.98
CA THR A 49 -5.66 -2.86 -5.38
C THR A 49 -5.59 -1.38 -5.74
N ALA A 50 -6.64 -0.61 -5.44
CA ALA A 50 -6.66 0.84 -5.72
C ALA A 50 -5.53 1.58 -4.99
N THR A 51 -5.27 1.23 -3.73
CA THR A 51 -4.17 1.82 -2.93
C THR A 51 -2.81 1.47 -3.54
N SER A 52 -2.64 0.24 -4.03
CA SER A 52 -1.41 -0.20 -4.70
C SER A 52 -1.16 0.54 -6.01
N GLU A 53 -2.21 0.78 -6.80
CA GLU A 53 -2.12 1.55 -8.05
C GLU A 53 -1.78 3.01 -7.79
N LEU A 54 -2.44 3.64 -6.80
CA LEU A 54 -2.12 5.00 -6.37
C LEU A 54 -0.67 5.13 -5.90
N TYR A 55 -0.19 4.17 -5.12
CA TYR A 55 1.19 4.17 -4.65
C TYR A 55 2.21 3.96 -5.80
N LYS A 56 1.90 3.10 -6.77
CA LYS A 56 2.71 2.97 -7.99
C LYS A 56 2.77 4.30 -8.75
N ALA A 57 1.63 4.98 -8.94
CA ALA A 57 1.58 6.27 -9.60
C ALA A 57 2.39 7.34 -8.84
N TYR A 58 2.29 7.37 -7.51
CA TYR A 58 3.11 8.22 -6.65
C TYR A 58 4.61 7.99 -6.87
N LYS A 59 5.06 6.73 -6.87
CA LYS A 59 6.48 6.41 -7.11
C LYS A 59 6.94 6.84 -8.50
N THR A 60 6.12 6.61 -9.53
CA THR A 60 6.42 7.06 -10.90
C THR A 60 6.51 8.59 -11.02
N TYR A 61 5.70 9.35 -10.28
CA TYR A 61 5.75 10.82 -10.29
C TYR A 61 6.98 11.39 -9.56
N ASN A 62 7.51 10.69 -8.56
CA ASN A 62 8.62 11.15 -7.72
C ASN A 62 9.99 10.55 -8.09
N GLN A 63 10.05 9.70 -9.13
CA GLN A 63 11.29 9.20 -9.76
C GLN A 63 11.87 10.20 -10.75
#